data_AF-A0AAV4CKY7-F1
#
_entry.id   AF-A0AAV4CKY7-F1
#
_cell.length_a   1.000
_cell.length_b   1.000
_cell.length_c   1.000
_cell.angle_alpha   90.00
_cell.angle_beta   90.00
_cell.angle_gamma   90.00
#
_symmetry.space_group_name_H-M   'P 1'
#
loop_
_entity.id
_entity.type
_entity.pdbx_description
1 polymer ?
#
loop_
_entity_poly.entity_id
_entity_poly.type
_entity_poly.pdbx_seq_one_letter_code
_entity_poly.pdbx_strand_id
1 'polypeptide(L)'
;MYTKDFWASDNKDHITNEKVKSRIRQVIRNHDDFFTIVKTRKLKWYGHVTRSHGLANTFLQGTVHGVRRKGRRRKRWGDNISECTGLKLSDALREAENRENMEEAG
;
A
#
# COMPACT_ATOMS: atom_id res chain seq x y z
N MET A 1 -1.16 4.22 -23.18
CA MET A 1 -1.92 5.14 -22.32
C MET A 1 -3.28 4.50 -22.06
N TYR A 2 -3.58 4.05 -20.84
CA TYR A 2 -4.89 3.47 -20.50
C TYR A 2 -5.73 4.56 -19.80
N THR A 3 -6.83 4.95 -20.42
CA THR A 3 -7.65 6.11 -20.09
C THR A 3 -8.61 5.83 -18.93
N LYS A 4 -9.02 6.90 -18.24
CA LYS A 4 -9.96 6.95 -17.10
C LYS A 4 -11.25 6.13 -17.27
N ASP A 5 -11.62 5.77 -18.49
CA ASP A 5 -12.87 5.10 -18.85
C ASP A 5 -12.94 3.66 -18.32
N PHE A 6 -11.80 2.98 -18.18
CA PHE A 6 -11.72 1.60 -17.70
C PHE A 6 -12.19 1.43 -16.25
N TRP A 7 -11.75 2.32 -15.35
CA TRP A 7 -12.13 2.29 -13.94
C TRP A 7 -13.52 2.88 -13.68
N ALA A 8 -14.00 3.76 -14.56
CA ALA A 8 -15.33 4.37 -14.42
C ALA A 8 -16.47 3.39 -14.74
N SER A 9 -16.25 2.47 -15.70
CA SER A 9 -17.21 1.39 -16.02
C SER A 9 -17.34 0.38 -14.88
N ASP A 10 -16.21 -0.06 -14.33
CA ASP A 10 -16.16 -1.12 -13.31
C ASP A 10 -16.73 -0.71 -11.94
N ASN A 11 -16.91 0.58 -11.68
CA ASN A 11 -17.47 1.10 -10.42
C ASN A 11 -19.01 1.21 -10.45
N LYS A 12 -19.61 1.13 -11.64
CA LYS A 12 -21.08 1.10 -11.83
C LYS A 12 -21.64 -0.32 -11.71
N ASP A 13 -20.88 -1.30 -12.17
CA ASP A 13 -21.21 -2.71 -12.05
C ASP A 13 -20.57 -3.26 -10.77
N HIS A 14 -21.32 -3.95 -9.92
CA HIS A 14 -20.74 -4.64 -8.77
C HIS A 14 -19.97 -5.87 -9.25
N ILE A 15 -18.76 -5.64 -9.74
CA ILE A 15 -17.89 -6.68 -10.28
C ILE A 15 -17.21 -7.39 -9.12
N THR A 16 -17.22 -8.72 -9.16
CA THR A 16 -16.62 -9.53 -8.12
C THR A 16 -15.10 -9.42 -8.13
N ASN A 17 -14.47 -9.51 -6.95
CA ASN A 17 -13.00 -9.52 -6.82
C ASN A 17 -12.36 -10.61 -7.69
N GLU A 18 -13.04 -11.72 -7.91
CA GLU A 18 -12.57 -12.81 -8.79
C GLU A 18 -12.49 -12.39 -10.26
N LYS A 19 -13.49 -11.65 -10.74
CA LYS A 19 -13.49 -11.13 -12.12
C LYS A 19 -12.42 -10.07 -12.32
N VAL A 20 -12.19 -9.23 -11.31
CA VAL A 20 -11.07 -8.27 -11.29
C VAL A 20 -9.73 -9.01 -11.34
N LYS A 21 -9.51 -10.03 -10.49
CA LYS A 21 -8.28 -10.84 -10.48
C LYS A 21 -8.02 -11.53 -11.82
N SER A 22 -9.06 -12.06 -12.47
CA SER A 22 -8.94 -12.74 -13.77
C SER A 22 -8.50 -11.76 -14.86
N ARG A 23 -9.11 -10.57 -14.93
CA ARG A 23 -8.74 -9.52 -15.88
C ARG A 23 -7.31 -9.02 -15.66
N ILE A 24 -6.93 -8.82 -14.41
CA ILE A 24 -5.57 -8.39 -14.06
C ILE A 24 -4.54 -9.44 -14.51
N ARG A 25 -4.80 -10.74 -14.29
CA ARG A 25 -3.95 -11.83 -14.79
C ARG A 25 -3.80 -11.84 -16.32
N GLN A 26 -4.84 -11.46 -17.06
CA GLN A 26 -4.78 -11.39 -18.52
C GLN A 26 -3.95 -10.20 -19.03
N VAL A 27 -4.02 -9.05 -18.35
CA VAL A 27 -3.28 -7.83 -18.72
C VAL A 27 -1.81 -7.94 -18.28
N ILE A 28 -1.56 -8.51 -17.10
CA ILE A 28 -0.24 -8.68 -16.52
C ILE A 28 0.28 -10.06 -16.92
N ARG A 29 0.76 -10.17 -18.16
CA ARG A 29 1.11 -11.44 -18.80
C ARG A 29 2.37 -12.12 -18.23
N ASN A 30 3.21 -11.40 -17.46
CA ASN A 30 4.53 -11.91 -17.03
C ASN A 30 5.16 -11.19 -15.82
N HIS A 31 4.41 -10.40 -15.05
CA HIS A 31 4.93 -9.81 -13.81
C HIS A 31 4.36 -10.55 -12.61
N ASP A 32 5.11 -10.51 -11.52
CA ASP A 32 4.74 -10.97 -10.18
C ASP A 32 3.25 -10.78 -9.89
N ASP A 33 2.65 -11.69 -9.11
CA ASP A 33 1.24 -11.61 -8.69
C ASP A 33 0.89 -10.13 -8.40
N PHE A 34 -0.22 -9.64 -8.92
CA PHE A 34 -0.60 -8.22 -8.81
C PHE A 34 -0.50 -7.72 -7.36
N PHE A 35 -0.81 -8.61 -6.42
CA PHE A 35 -0.62 -8.37 -4.99
C PHE A 35 0.85 -8.12 -4.62
N THR A 36 1.80 -8.87 -5.16
CA THR A 36 3.24 -8.61 -5.06
C THR A 36 3.59 -7.22 -5.59
N ILE A 37 3.18 -6.86 -6.82
CA ILE A 37 3.48 -5.52 -7.38
C ILE A 37 2.94 -4.41 -6.47
N VAL A 38 1.70 -4.56 -6.00
CA VAL A 38 1.09 -3.60 -5.07
C VAL A 38 1.85 -3.56 -3.75
N LYS A 39 2.24 -4.72 -3.20
CA LYS A 39 3.02 -4.83 -1.97
C LYS A 39 4.39 -4.17 -2.12
N THR A 40 5.16 -4.49 -3.15
CA THR A 40 6.47 -3.88 -3.42
C THR A 40 6.35 -2.37 -3.57
N ARG A 41 5.33 -1.87 -4.27
CA ARG A 41 5.09 -0.41 -4.39
C ARG A 41 4.79 0.25 -3.04
N LYS A 42 3.98 -0.39 -2.20
CA LYS A 42 3.68 0.10 -0.86
C LYS A 42 4.93 0.16 0.02
N LEU A 43 5.77 -0.87 -0.03
CA LEU A 43 7.02 -0.94 0.74
C LEU A 43 8.06 0.07 0.27
N LYS A 44 8.23 0.23 -1.06
CA LYS A 44 9.10 1.27 -1.62
C LYS A 44 8.68 2.67 -1.19
N TRP A 45 7.38 2.98 -1.26
CA TRP A 45 6.86 4.26 -0.79
C TRP A 45 7.06 4.43 0.72
N TYR A 46 6.76 3.40 1.51
CA TYR A 46 6.97 3.40 2.95
C TYR A 46 8.43 3.70 3.32
N GLY A 47 9.38 2.96 2.74
CA GLY A 47 10.81 3.22 2.96
C GLY A 47 11.24 4.63 2.53
N HIS A 48 10.76 5.10 1.37
CA HIS A 48 11.03 6.47 0.91
C HIS A 48 10.53 7.52 1.91
N VAL A 49 9.29 7.38 2.39
CA VAL A 49 8.70 8.34 3.34
C VAL A 49 9.39 8.28 4.70
N THR A 50 9.70 7.09 5.22
CA THR A 50 10.40 6.93 6.51
C THR A 50 11.78 7.58 6.52
N ARG A 51 12.49 7.58 5.38
CA ARG A 51 13.80 8.26 5.24
C ARG A 51 13.69 9.74 4.87
N SER A 52 12.52 10.19 4.43
CA SER A 52 12.29 11.59 4.10
C SER A 52 12.06 12.44 5.34
N HIS A 53 12.36 13.74 5.26
CA HIS A 53 12.03 14.70 6.30
C HIS A 53 10.86 15.54 5.80
N GLY A 54 9.74 15.54 6.54
CA GLY A 54 8.57 16.35 6.18
C GLY A 54 7.25 15.78 6.70
N LEU A 55 6.17 16.45 6.31
CA LEU A 55 4.81 16.16 6.80
C LEU A 55 4.40 14.70 6.58
N ALA A 56 4.74 14.11 5.43
CA ALA A 56 4.40 12.72 5.14
C ALA A 56 5.02 11.75 6.15
N ASN A 57 6.27 11.97 6.56
CA ASN A 57 6.94 11.21 7.61
C ASN A 57 6.24 11.42 8.96
N THR A 58 5.96 12.67 9.35
CA THR A 58 5.25 12.99 10.60
C THR A 58 3.86 12.34 10.67
N PHE A 59 3.12 12.33 9.56
CA PHE A 59 1.83 11.66 9.45
C PHE A 59 1.96 10.13 9.56
N LEU A 60 3.03 9.56 9.00
CA LEU A 60 3.31 8.13 9.00
C LEU A 60 3.66 7.61 10.41
N GLN A 61 4.53 8.33 11.11
CA GLN A 61 4.96 7.99 12.48
C GLN A 61 3.87 8.30 13.52
N GLY A 62 2.93 9.18 13.18
CA GLY A 62 1.70 9.38 13.94
C GLY A 62 1.87 10.35 15.10
N THR A 63 1.72 11.64 14.80
CA THR A 63 1.69 12.71 15.81
C THR A 63 0.69 13.81 15.46
N VAL A 64 -0.42 13.47 14.79
CA VAL A 64 -1.49 14.45 14.56
C VAL A 64 -2.42 14.50 15.75
N HIS A 65 -2.43 15.63 16.44
CA HIS A 65 -3.42 15.89 17.49
C HIS A 65 -4.84 15.92 16.89
N GLY A 66 -5.76 15.18 17.49
CA GLY A 66 -7.16 15.16 17.10
C GLY A 66 -7.85 13.81 17.32
N VAL A 67 -9.16 13.87 17.60
CA VAL A 67 -10.00 12.67 17.76
C VAL A 67 -10.49 12.18 16.40
N ARG A 68 -10.47 10.87 16.19
CA ARG A 68 -10.97 10.27 14.95
C ARG A 68 -12.50 10.45 14.87
N ARG A 69 -13.00 11.02 13.78
CA ARG A 69 -14.44 11.13 13.52
C ARG A 69 -15.11 9.75 13.41
N LYS A 70 -16.31 9.61 13.98
CA LYS A 70 -17.16 8.41 13.87
C LYS A 70 -17.40 8.07 12.39
N GLY A 71 -17.29 6.79 12.03
CA GLY A 71 -17.45 6.30 10.65
C GLY A 71 -16.16 6.18 9.84
N ARG A 72 -15.04 6.81 10.23
CA ARG A 72 -13.76 6.62 9.54
C ARG A 72 -13.18 5.24 9.89
N ARG A 73 -12.93 4.39 8.87
CA ARG A 73 -12.30 3.06 9.02
C ARG A 73 -11.13 3.13 9.98
N ARG A 74 -10.95 2.19 10.92
CA ARG A 74 -9.89 2.26 11.94
C ARG A 74 -8.47 1.99 11.43
N LYS A 75 -8.36 1.21 10.34
CA LYS A 75 -7.09 0.83 9.72
C LYS A 75 -6.23 2.05 9.38
N ARG A 76 -5.00 2.06 9.87
CA ARG A 76 -3.94 3.05 9.62
C ARG A 76 -2.98 2.51 8.57
N TRP A 77 -2.05 3.35 8.15
CA TRP A 77 -1.00 2.91 7.23
C TRP A 77 -0.05 1.90 7.87
N GLY A 78 0.38 2.16 9.11
CA GLY A 78 1.19 1.21 9.88
C GLY A 78 0.54 -0.17 10.00
N ASP A 79 -0.78 -0.24 10.20
CA ASP A 79 -1.51 -1.52 10.24
C ASP A 79 -1.38 -2.29 8.91
N ASN A 80 -1.38 -1.60 7.77
CA ASN A 80 -1.21 -2.25 6.48
C ASN A 80 0.22 -2.71 6.24
N ILE A 81 1.22 -1.96 6.72
CA ILE A 81 2.63 -2.37 6.64
C ILE A 81 2.86 -3.60 7.52
N SER A 82 2.33 -3.62 8.74
CA SER A 82 2.42 -4.79 9.63
C SER A 82 1.74 -6.02 9.04
N GLU A 83 0.57 -5.88 8.43
CA GLU A 83 -0.13 -6.98 7.76
C GLU A 83 0.64 -7.51 6.54
N CYS A 84 1.26 -6.63 5.73
CA CYS A 84 2.00 -7.04 4.54
C CYS A 84 3.38 -7.64 4.84
N THR A 85 4.03 -7.20 5.92
CA THR A 85 5.39 -7.62 6.28
C THR A 85 5.44 -8.67 7.37
N GLY A 86 4.36 -8.83 8.16
CA GLY A 86 4.36 -9.61 9.39
C GLY A 86 5.12 -8.97 10.56
N LEU A 87 5.69 -7.76 10.36
CA LEU A 87 6.49 -7.08 11.37
C LEU A 87 5.64 -6.16 12.25
N LYS A 88 6.09 -5.96 13.49
CA LYS A 88 5.58 -4.84 14.29
C LYS A 88 6.00 -3.54 13.63
N LEU A 89 5.20 -2.49 13.79
CA LEU A 89 5.47 -1.19 13.17
C LEU A 89 6.85 -0.62 13.54
N SER A 90 7.30 -0.80 14.80
CA SER A 90 8.62 -0.38 15.25
C SER A 90 9.75 -1.10 14.52
N ASP A 91 9.61 -2.42 14.30
CA ASP A 91 10.60 -3.20 13.56
C ASP A 91 10.56 -2.79 12.08
N ALA A 92 9.38 -2.63 11.49
CA ALA A 92 9.23 -2.16 10.12
C ALA A 92 9.84 -0.76 9.91
N LEU A 93 9.78 0.14 10.89
CA LEU A 93 10.45 1.45 10.84
C LEU A 93 11.98 1.28 10.81
N ARG A 94 12.55 0.44 11.66
CA ARG A 94 13.99 0.15 11.66
C ARG A 94 14.44 -0.47 10.35
N GLU A 95 13.70 -1.45 9.85
CA GLU A 95 13.97 -2.06 8.54
C GLU A 95 13.88 -1.05 7.39
N ALA A 96 13.05 -0.01 7.52
CA ALA A 96 12.86 0.99 6.48
C ALA A 96 14.03 1.96 6.33
N GLU A 97 14.85 2.10 7.38
CA GLU A 97 16.05 2.94 7.37
C GLU A 97 17.08 2.38 6.38
N ASN A 98 17.18 1.05 6.26
CA ASN A 98 17.97 0.42 5.22
C ASN A 98 17.15 0.29 3.91
N ARG A 99 17.77 0.67 2.79
CA ARG A 99 17.10 0.67 1.48
C ARG A 99 16.90 -0.75 0.94
N GLU A 100 17.85 -1.64 1.17
CA GLU A 100 17.84 -3.00 0.64
C GLU A 100 16.72 -3.85 1.27
N ASN A 101 16.53 -3.69 2.59
CA ASN A 101 15.54 -4.45 3.37
C ASN A 101 14.08 -4.23 2.91
N MET A 102 13.78 -3.07 2.28
CA MET A 102 12.44 -2.75 1.77
C MET A 102 12.23 -3.10 0.29
N GLU A 103 13.31 -3.39 -0.44
CA GLU A 103 13.24 -3.88 -1.82
C GLU A 103 13.09 -5.41 -1.86
N GLU A 104 13.72 -6.13 -0.92
CA GLU A 104 13.66 -7.60 -0.82
C GLU A 104 12.39 -8.14 -0.15
N ALA A 105 11.75 -7.35 0.73
CA ALA A 105 10.55 -7.77 1.46
C ALA A 105 9.26 -7.77 0.62
N GLY A 106 9.30 -7.23 -0.61
CA GLY A 106 8.14 -6.97 -1.45
C GLY A 106 8.01 -7.93 -2.61
#